data_AF-A0A843WBK0-F1
#
_entry.id   AF-A0A843WBK0-F1
#
_cell.length_a   1.000
_cell.length_b   1.000
_cell.length_c   1.000
_cell.angle_alpha   90.00
_cell.angle_beta   90.00
_cell.angle_gamma   90.00
#
_symmetry.space_group_name_H-M   'P 1'
#
loop_
_entity.id
_entity.type
_entity.pdbx_description
1 polymer ?
#
loop_
_entity_poly.entity_id
_entity_poly.type
_entity_poly.pdbx_seq_one_letter_code
_entity_poly.pdbx_strand_id
1 'polypeptide(L)'
;MASRGRRGGVPAHEDEPRREERAEQQAQAPQGPVLPPPLPVDYGVFMQGLVQAMQTLAHTQAALQALLEAQERADVWWASLLCTQFEDGAIEVAWDEFVRLFRAKFVPKHIQDRME
;
A
#
# COMPACT_ATOMS: atom_id res chain seq x y z
N MET A 1 -22.64 80.67 38.25
CA MET A 1 -24.02 80.14 38.26
C MET A 1 -24.58 80.39 36.84
N ALA A 2 -24.57 79.40 35.96
CA ALA A 2 -25.69 78.50 35.61
C ALA A 2 -26.94 79.27 35.12
N SER A 3 -27.68 78.97 34.05
CA SER A 3 -27.67 77.99 32.95
C SER A 3 -28.91 78.31 32.07
N ARG A 4 -28.97 77.70 30.87
CA ARG A 4 -30.13 77.56 29.93
C ARG A 4 -30.32 78.73 28.95
N GLY A 5 -30.52 78.50 27.66
CA GLY A 5 -30.68 77.27 26.90
C GLY A 5 -31.04 77.62 25.45
N ARG A 6 -30.79 76.71 24.50
CA ARG A 6 -31.38 76.81 23.16
C ARG A 6 -31.63 75.41 22.60
N ARG A 7 -32.92 75.14 22.36
CA ARG A 7 -33.45 73.97 21.65
C ARG A 7 -33.07 74.07 20.18
N GLY A 8 -32.70 72.92 19.62
CA GLY A 8 -33.36 72.28 18.47
C GLY A 8 -33.24 72.98 17.12
N GLY A 9 -32.57 72.30 16.19
CA GLY A 9 -32.66 72.58 14.75
C GLY A 9 -31.58 71.85 13.95
N VAL A 10 -31.92 70.67 13.43
CA VAL A 10 -31.31 70.03 12.24
C VAL A 10 -32.44 70.11 11.18
N PRO A 11 -32.22 70.34 9.87
CA PRO A 11 -31.17 69.71 9.04
C PRO A 11 -30.58 70.56 7.88
N ALA A 12 -29.44 70.11 7.35
CA ALA A 12 -28.96 70.24 5.96
C ALA A 12 -27.57 69.57 5.93
N HIS A 13 -27.43 68.30 5.55
CA HIS A 13 -27.31 67.79 4.18
C HIS A 13 -26.14 68.45 3.42
N GLU A 14 -25.21 67.60 2.95
CA GLU A 14 -24.19 67.84 1.90
C GLU A 14 -22.99 68.67 2.40
N ASP A 15 -21.75 68.19 2.45
CA ASP A 15 -20.99 67.47 1.43
C ASP A 15 -20.02 66.45 2.06
N GLU A 16 -20.25 65.17 1.79
CA GLU A 16 -19.21 64.14 1.84
C GLU A 16 -19.03 63.68 0.40
N PRO A 17 -17.82 63.85 -0.18
CA PRO A 17 -17.27 62.73 -0.92
C PRO A 17 -15.77 62.62 -0.64
N ARG A 18 -15.43 62.14 0.57
CA ARG A 18 -14.07 61.68 0.88
C ARG A 18 -14.04 60.35 1.64
N ARG A 19 -15.09 59.53 1.48
CA ARG A 19 -15.12 58.17 2.05
C ARG A 19 -15.30 57.04 1.04
N GLU A 20 -15.64 57.29 -0.22
CA GLU A 20 -15.82 56.18 -1.18
C GLU A 20 -14.51 55.69 -1.83
N GLU A 21 -13.47 56.52 -1.94
CA GLU A 21 -12.21 56.10 -2.59
C GLU A 21 -11.26 55.27 -1.68
N ARG A 22 -11.70 54.90 -0.47
CA ARG A 22 -10.96 53.97 0.42
C ARG A 22 -11.64 52.62 0.62
N ALA A 23 -12.84 52.42 0.06
CA ALA A 23 -13.53 51.14 0.11
C ALA A 23 -13.17 50.23 -1.10
N GLU A 24 -12.62 50.80 -2.18
CA GLU A 24 -12.21 50.05 -3.38
C GLU A 24 -10.72 49.69 -3.43
N GLN A 25 -9.94 49.97 -2.38
CA GLN A 25 -8.74 49.18 -2.10
C GLN A 25 -9.17 47.86 -1.44
N GLN A 26 -9.96 47.14 -2.23
CA GLN A 26 -9.84 45.72 -2.51
C GLN A 26 -8.72 45.11 -1.68
N ALA A 27 -9.13 44.49 -0.57
CA ALA A 27 -8.38 43.42 0.02
C ALA A 27 -8.23 42.32 -1.05
N GLN A 28 -7.28 42.48 -1.97
CA GLN A 28 -6.69 41.36 -2.67
C GLN A 28 -5.90 40.61 -1.61
N ALA A 29 -6.59 39.71 -0.92
CA ALA A 29 -5.94 38.60 -0.26
C ALA A 29 -5.00 37.97 -1.31
N PRO A 30 -3.73 37.68 -0.98
CA PRO A 30 -2.87 36.96 -1.91
C PRO A 30 -3.62 35.69 -2.30
N GLN A 31 -3.93 35.54 -3.59
CA GLN A 31 -4.46 34.28 -4.10
C GLN A 31 -3.33 33.26 -3.93
N GLY A 32 -3.30 32.62 -2.76
CA GLY A 32 -2.53 31.42 -2.54
C GLY A 32 -2.92 30.38 -3.59
N PRO A 33 -2.03 29.43 -3.93
CA PRO A 33 -2.30 28.45 -4.98
C PRO A 33 -3.67 27.80 -4.73
N VAL A 34 -4.58 27.99 -5.69
CA VAL A 34 -5.89 27.35 -5.70
C VAL A 34 -5.62 25.85 -5.75
N LEU A 35 -5.77 25.18 -4.61
CA LEU A 35 -5.70 23.72 -4.54
C LEU A 35 -6.73 23.15 -5.52
N PRO A 36 -6.34 22.26 -6.44
CA PRO A 36 -7.30 21.60 -7.31
C PRO A 36 -8.33 20.86 -6.43
N PRO A 37 -9.61 20.83 -6.83
CA PRO A 37 -10.62 20.04 -6.11
C PRO A 37 -10.12 18.59 -6.01
N PRO A 38 -10.28 17.93 -4.85
CA PRO A 38 -9.88 16.54 -4.70
C PRO A 38 -10.59 15.71 -5.75
N LEU A 39 -9.82 14.92 -6.50
CA LEU A 39 -10.39 13.98 -7.47
C LEU A 39 -11.39 13.08 -6.75
N PRO A 40 -12.55 12.77 -7.35
CA PRO A 40 -13.46 11.79 -6.79
C PRO A 40 -12.74 10.45 -6.76
N VAL A 41 -12.36 10.01 -5.56
CA VAL A 41 -11.86 8.65 -5.34
C VAL A 41 -13.05 7.73 -5.49
N ASP A 42 -13.04 6.89 -6.52
CA ASP A 42 -13.99 5.79 -6.62
C ASP A 42 -13.65 4.78 -5.51
N TYR A 43 -14.37 4.89 -4.40
CA TYR A 43 -14.21 4.02 -3.25
C TYR A 43 -14.39 2.54 -3.61
N GLY A 44 -15.19 2.22 -4.64
CA GLY A 44 -15.34 0.86 -5.14
C GLY A 44 -14.05 0.32 -5.75
N VAL A 45 -13.41 1.10 -6.61
CA VAL A 45 -12.12 0.74 -7.23
C VAL A 45 -11.02 0.64 -6.17
N PHE A 46 -10.99 1.56 -5.20
CA PHE A 46 -10.04 1.50 -4.10
C PHE A 46 -10.20 0.23 -3.26
N MET A 47 -11.43 -0.11 -2.85
CA MET A 47 -11.70 -1.31 -2.06
C MET A 47 -11.41 -2.59 -2.84
N GLN A 48 -11.69 -2.62 -4.15
CA GLN A 48 -11.33 -3.74 -5.00
C GLN A 48 -9.81 -3.93 -5.06
N GLY A 49 -9.04 -2.85 -5.24
CA GLY A 49 -7.58 -2.89 -5.20
C GLY A 49 -7.04 -3.38 -3.85
N LEU A 50 -7.66 -2.97 -2.74
CA LEU A 50 -7.28 -3.38 -1.39
C LEU A 50 -7.53 -4.89 -1.17
N VAL A 51 -8.67 -5.40 -1.61
CA VAL A 51 -8.97 -6.85 -1.55
C VAL A 51 -7.97 -7.65 -2.38
N GLN A 52 -7.65 -7.19 -3.59
CA GLN A 52 -6.70 -7.87 -4.47
C GLN A 52 -5.28 -7.87 -3.90
N ALA A 53 -4.86 -6.77 -3.27
CA ALA A 53 -3.57 -6.68 -2.57
C ALA A 53 -3.50 -7.65 -1.39
N MET A 54 -4.56 -7.74 -0.56
CA MET A 54 -4.62 -8.69 0.55
C MET A 54 -4.60 -10.14 0.08
N GLN A 55 -5.33 -10.46 -0.99
CA GLN A 55 -5.30 -11.80 -1.58
C GLN A 55 -3.88 -12.12 -2.07
N THR A 56 -3.23 -11.20 -2.77
CA THR A 56 -1.86 -11.40 -3.25
C THR A 56 -0.90 -11.67 -2.08
N LEU A 57 -1.02 -10.90 -0.99
CA LEU A 57 -0.23 -11.10 0.22
C LEU A 57 -0.47 -12.46 0.87
N ALA A 58 -1.72 -12.92 0.93
CA ALA A 58 -2.04 -14.24 1.48
C ALA A 58 -1.42 -15.37 0.63
N HIS A 59 -1.49 -15.27 -0.69
CA HIS A 59 -0.89 -16.27 -1.58
C HIS A 59 0.64 -16.29 -1.47
N THR A 60 1.30 -15.13 -1.39
CA THR A 60 2.75 -15.08 -1.22
C THR A 60 3.18 -15.66 0.11
N GLN A 61 2.45 -15.38 1.19
CA GLN A 61 2.71 -15.98 2.50
C GLN A 61 2.54 -17.51 2.47
N ALA A 62 1.47 -18.01 1.87
CA ALA A 62 1.25 -19.45 1.72
C ALA A 62 2.34 -20.14 0.89
N ALA A 63 2.79 -19.49 -0.20
CA ALA A 63 3.88 -20.01 -1.02
C ALA A 63 5.21 -20.09 -0.25
N LEU A 64 5.52 -19.08 0.57
CA LEU A 64 6.71 -19.09 1.43
C LEU A 64 6.64 -20.20 2.48
N GLN A 65 5.48 -20.41 3.11
CA GLN A 65 5.29 -21.51 4.05
C GLN A 65 5.49 -22.88 3.39
N ALA A 66 4.87 -23.09 2.22
CA ALA A 66 5.03 -24.33 1.46
C ALA A 66 6.50 -24.58 1.06
N LEU A 67 7.25 -23.52 0.74
CA LEU A 67 8.68 -23.64 0.43
C LEU A 67 9.49 -24.07 1.65
N LEU A 68 9.24 -23.46 2.82
CA LEU A 68 9.92 -23.81 4.07
C LEU A 68 9.61 -25.26 4.50
N GLU A 69 8.34 -25.67 4.44
CA GLU A 69 7.95 -27.06 4.74
C GLU A 69 8.59 -28.06 3.77
N ALA A 70 8.67 -27.72 2.47
CA ALA A 70 9.33 -28.55 1.49
C ALA A 70 10.84 -28.66 1.77
N GLN A 71 11.48 -27.56 2.17
CA GLN A 71 12.89 -27.53 2.55
C GLN A 71 13.16 -28.41 3.78
N GLU A 72 12.43 -28.22 4.88
CA GLU A 72 12.60 -29.02 6.10
C GLU A 72 12.43 -30.52 5.82
N ARG A 73 11.41 -30.88 5.02
CA ARG A 73 11.17 -32.28 4.63
C ARG A 73 12.28 -32.83 3.73
N ALA A 74 12.85 -32.02 2.86
CA ALA A 74 13.98 -32.41 2.02
C ALA A 74 15.24 -32.64 2.88
N ASP A 75 15.52 -31.77 3.85
CA ASP A 75 16.67 -31.89 4.73
C ASP A 75 16.60 -33.15 5.60
N VAL A 76 15.43 -33.45 6.19
CA VAL A 76 15.22 -34.67 6.98
C VAL A 76 15.34 -35.93 6.12
N TRP A 77 14.75 -35.93 4.92
CA TRP A 77 14.86 -37.06 4.00
C TRP A 77 16.31 -37.29 3.57
N TRP A 78 17.03 -36.21 3.24
CA TRP A 78 18.42 -36.28 2.82
C TRP A 78 19.34 -36.80 3.93
N ALA A 79 19.17 -36.30 5.16
CA ALA A 79 19.90 -36.82 6.32
C ALA A 79 19.62 -38.33 6.53
N SER A 80 18.37 -38.75 6.37
CA SER A 80 18.01 -40.17 6.46
C SER A 80 18.64 -41.01 5.34
N LEU A 81 18.76 -40.47 4.13
CA LEU A 81 19.35 -41.16 2.97
C LEU A 81 20.88 -41.29 3.11
N LEU A 82 21.55 -40.30 3.69
CA LEU A 82 22.99 -40.39 3.97
C LEU A 82 23.31 -41.36 5.12
N CYS A 83 22.37 -41.56 6.05
CA CYS A 83 22.52 -42.52 7.15
C CYS A 83 22.23 -43.97 6.74
N THR A 84 21.59 -44.21 5.59
CA THR A 84 21.49 -45.57 5.05
C THR A 84 22.81 -45.97 4.42
N GLN A 85 23.54 -46.90 5.02
CA GLN A 85 24.65 -47.57 4.33
C GLN A 85 24.06 -48.28 3.11
N PHE A 86 24.46 -47.83 1.93
CA PHE A 86 24.18 -48.56 0.69
C PHE A 86 24.89 -49.92 0.76
N GLU A 87 24.39 -50.95 0.05
CA GLU A 87 24.89 -52.33 0.14
C GLU A 87 26.42 -52.45 -0.06
N ASP A 88 27.02 -51.49 -0.77
CA ASP A 88 28.47 -51.43 -1.04
C ASP A 88 29.28 -50.61 0.00
N GLY A 89 28.65 -50.13 1.09
CA GLY A 89 29.29 -49.28 2.10
C GLY A 89 29.66 -47.87 1.63
N ALA A 90 29.30 -47.51 0.39
CA ALA A 90 29.51 -46.19 -0.18
C ALA A 90 28.55 -45.18 0.48
N ILE A 91 29.09 -44.11 1.06
CA ILE A 91 28.34 -42.96 1.58
C ILE A 91 28.05 -41.95 0.45
N GLU A 92 28.61 -42.17 -0.74
CA GLU A 92 28.46 -41.29 -1.90
C GLU A 92 27.30 -41.73 -2.80
N VAL A 93 26.21 -40.97 -2.76
CA VAL A 93 25.14 -41.06 -3.76
C VAL A 93 25.62 -40.34 -5.02
N ALA A 94 25.75 -41.07 -6.13
CA ALA A 94 26.01 -40.46 -7.43
C ALA A 94 24.91 -39.45 -7.79
N TRP A 95 25.26 -38.33 -8.42
CA TRP A 95 24.34 -37.23 -8.72
C TRP A 95 23.08 -37.69 -9.48
N ASP A 96 23.22 -38.59 -10.44
CA ASP A 96 22.09 -39.12 -11.21
C ASP A 96 21.11 -39.93 -10.35
N GLU A 97 21.63 -40.69 -9.39
CA GLU A 97 20.83 -41.48 -8.47
C GLU A 97 20.11 -40.58 -7.44
N PHE A 98 20.76 -39.52 -6.99
CA PHE A 98 20.13 -38.46 -6.19
C PHE A 98 18.96 -37.83 -6.95
N VAL A 99 19.16 -37.39 -8.19
CA VAL A 99 18.11 -36.74 -8.99
C VAL A 99 16.93 -37.68 -9.21
N ARG A 100 17.19 -38.98 -9.46
CA ARG A 100 16.16 -40.00 -9.61
C ARG A 100 15.31 -40.15 -8.35
N LEU A 101 15.94 -40.29 -7.19
CA LEU A 101 15.26 -40.47 -5.90
C LEU A 101 14.52 -39.20 -5.46
N PHE A 102 15.12 -38.02 -5.67
CA PHE A 102 14.52 -36.73 -5.34
C PHE A 102 13.25 -36.48 -6.17
N ARG A 103 13.31 -36.70 -7.49
CA ARG A 103 12.15 -36.54 -8.38
C ARG A 103 11.00 -37.44 -7.94
N ALA A 104 11.28 -38.72 -7.72
CA ALA A 104 10.27 -39.68 -7.27
C ALA A 104 9.57 -39.29 -5.96
N LYS A 105 10.28 -38.60 -5.05
CA LYS A 105 9.78 -38.25 -3.71
C LYS A 105 9.07 -36.90 -3.64
N PHE A 106 9.61 -35.88 -4.32
CA PHE A 106 9.17 -34.48 -4.16
C PHE A 106 8.48 -33.89 -5.39
N VAL A 107 8.66 -34.46 -6.57
CA VAL A 107 8.02 -33.95 -7.79
C VAL A 107 6.74 -34.73 -8.06
N PRO A 108 5.56 -34.09 -8.14
CA PRO A 108 4.33 -34.77 -8.52
C PRO A 108 4.42 -35.41 -9.90
N LYS A 109 3.85 -36.62 -10.08
CA LYS A 109 3.91 -37.38 -11.35
C LYS A 109 3.52 -36.55 -12.58
N HIS A 110 2.44 -35.78 -12.50
CA HIS A 110 1.95 -34.94 -13.59
C HIS A 110 2.92 -33.82 -14.04
N ILE A 111 3.90 -33.46 -13.20
CA ILE A 111 5.00 -32.56 -13.56
C ILE A 111 6.16 -33.34 -14.17
N GLN A 112 6.46 -34.53 -13.65
CA GLN A 112 7.51 -35.41 -14.20
C GLN A 112 7.21 -35.79 -15.65
N ASP A 113 5.96 -36.13 -15.97
CA ASP A 113 5.51 -36.51 -17.32
C ASP A 113 5.65 -35.37 -18.35
N ARG A 114 5.87 -34.12 -17.90
CA ARG A 114 6.09 -32.95 -18.77
C ARG A 114 7.58 -32.61 -18.94
N MET A 115 8.47 -33.26 -18.20
CA MET A 115 9.92 -33.02 -18.25
C MET A 115 10.66 -34.03 -19.13
N GLU A 116 10.00 -35.11 -19.55
CA GLU A 116 10.45 -36.06 -20.58
C GLU A 116 10.09 -35.58 -21.99
#